data_AF-A0A0Q6ZLK3-F1
#
_entry.id   AF-A0A0Q6ZLK3-F1
#
_cell.length_a   1.000
_cell.length_b   1.000
_cell.length_c   1.000
_cell.angle_alpha   90.00
_cell.angle_beta   90.00
_cell.angle_gamma   90.00
#
_symmetry.space_group_name_H-M   'P 1'
#
loop_
_entity.id
_entity.type
_entity.pdbx_description
1 polymer ?
#
loop_
_entity_poly.entity_id
_entity_poly.type
_entity_poly.pdbx_seq_one_letter_code
_entity_poly.pdbx_strand_id
1 'polypeptide(L)'
;MKTRQIFETKKLSTAKPGELIIITATGNWYAIVLAADAHSTLLAYLQPVTPNERDGYAFYQVIKEDPRCLSYGTDWLLEPTIDDGLFRSPNNVCFTGGLYLDGNSYVAEFSLRDKDFSNRRFFNLTDGKLVEGVNNSALIFGGWKISIPSADGEKPTQLLEVKPSQMR
;
A
#
# COMPACT_ATOMS: atom_id res chain seq x y z
N MET A 1 -19.07 -0.01 27.67
CA MET A 1 -18.65 -0.54 26.35
C MET A 1 -17.18 -0.86 26.40
N LYS A 2 -16.76 -2.09 26.06
CA LYS A 2 -15.35 -2.37 25.81
C LYS A 2 -15.05 -1.96 24.38
N THR A 3 -14.21 -0.95 24.18
CA THR A 3 -13.71 -0.59 22.85
C THR A 3 -13.01 -1.80 22.27
N ARG A 4 -13.57 -2.41 21.22
CA ARG A 4 -12.94 -3.54 20.54
C ARG A 4 -11.69 -3.01 19.86
N GLN A 5 -10.53 -3.50 20.26
CA GLN A 5 -9.27 -3.09 19.66
C GLN A 5 -9.22 -3.66 18.24
N ILE A 6 -9.14 -2.78 17.23
CA ILE A 6 -9.13 -3.12 15.80
C ILE A 6 -7.73 -3.41 15.25
N PHE A 7 -6.74 -3.52 16.13
CA PHE A 7 -5.35 -3.80 15.81
C PHE A 7 -4.70 -4.68 16.87
N GLU A 8 -3.67 -5.43 16.48
CA GLU A 8 -2.82 -6.22 17.38
C GLU A 8 -1.39 -5.66 17.42
N THR A 9 -0.73 -5.71 18.57
CA THR A 9 0.72 -5.41 18.63
C THR A 9 1.51 -6.70 18.47
N LYS A 10 2.34 -6.80 17.45
CA LYS A 10 3.22 -7.97 17.23
C LYS A 10 4.61 -7.60 16.75
N LYS A 11 5.48 -8.61 16.64
CA LYS A 11 6.83 -8.45 16.07
C LYS A 11 6.76 -8.38 14.55
N LEU A 12 7.57 -7.52 13.93
CA LEU A 12 7.55 -7.35 12.48
C LEU A 12 7.82 -8.65 11.73
N SER A 13 8.75 -9.47 12.23
CA SER A 13 9.06 -10.80 11.70
C SER A 13 7.89 -11.79 11.68
N THR A 14 6.81 -11.50 12.42
CA THR A 14 5.58 -12.34 12.46
C THR A 14 4.47 -11.81 11.57
N ALA A 15 4.67 -10.69 10.89
CA ALA A 15 3.73 -10.12 9.95
C ALA A 15 3.79 -10.86 8.61
N LYS A 16 2.62 -11.03 7.98
CA LYS A 16 2.47 -11.75 6.71
C LYS A 16 2.37 -10.78 5.54
N PRO A 17 2.77 -11.20 4.32
CA PRO A 17 2.51 -10.44 3.10
C PRO A 17 1.03 -10.03 3.00
N GLY A 18 0.79 -8.79 2.60
CA GLY A 18 -0.55 -8.18 2.51
C GLY A 18 -1.07 -7.59 3.81
N GLU A 19 -0.39 -7.77 4.96
CA GLU A 19 -0.82 -7.11 6.19
C GLU A 19 -0.58 -5.60 6.14
N LEU A 20 -1.59 -4.84 6.60
CA LEU A 20 -1.47 -3.42 6.88
C LEU A 20 -0.95 -3.22 8.30
N ILE A 21 0.15 -2.49 8.43
CA ILE A 21 0.81 -2.23 9.71
C ILE A 21 1.14 -0.75 9.90
N ILE A 22 1.36 -0.35 11.16
CA ILE A 22 2.07 0.89 11.50
C ILE A 22 3.39 0.52 12.16
N ILE A 23 4.48 1.11 11.66
CA ILE A 23 5.80 1.00 12.29
C ILE A 23 6.11 2.25 13.08
N THR A 24 6.27 2.06 14.39
CA THR A 24 6.53 3.15 15.32
C THR A 24 7.98 3.61 15.32
N ALA A 25 8.91 2.72 14.94
CA ALA A 25 10.35 3.01 14.91
C ALA A 25 10.75 4.06 13.85
N THR A 26 9.94 4.27 12.82
CA THR A 26 10.26 5.10 11.65
C THR A 26 9.35 6.32 11.51
N GLY A 27 8.55 6.66 12.54
CA GLY A 27 7.70 7.86 12.54
C GLY A 27 6.20 7.59 12.42
N ASN A 28 5.73 6.39 12.77
CA ASN A 28 4.31 5.98 12.72
C ASN A 28 3.72 6.00 11.32
N TRP A 29 4.46 5.48 10.34
CA TRP A 29 3.97 5.38 8.97
C TRP A 29 3.20 4.09 8.76
N TYR A 30 2.11 4.19 8.00
CA TYR A 30 1.39 3.02 7.50
C TYR A 30 2.26 2.31 6.47
N ALA A 31 2.28 0.99 6.51
CA ALA A 31 2.96 0.17 5.54
C ALA A 31 2.19 -1.12 5.23
N ILE A 32 2.36 -1.64 4.03
CA ILE A 32 1.94 -2.98 3.64
C ILE A 32 3.18 -3.88 3.66
N VAL A 33 3.06 -5.05 4.27
CA VAL A 33 4.13 -6.07 4.19
C VAL A 33 4.12 -6.68 2.79
N LEU A 34 5.21 -6.53 2.05
CA LEU A 34 5.34 -7.09 0.70
C LEU A 34 5.95 -8.50 0.73
N ALA A 35 6.93 -8.70 1.62
CA ALA A 35 7.57 -10.00 1.85
C ALA A 35 8.19 -10.00 3.25
N ALA A 36 8.27 -11.18 3.86
CA ALA A 36 8.94 -11.36 5.14
C ALA A 36 9.71 -12.69 5.13
N ASP A 37 10.94 -12.67 5.61
CA ASP A 37 11.75 -13.85 5.88
C ASP A 37 12.36 -13.78 7.29
N ALA A 38 13.19 -14.76 7.66
CA ALA A 38 13.80 -14.84 8.98
C ALA A 38 14.79 -13.71 9.32
N HIS A 39 15.23 -12.94 8.32
CA HIS A 39 16.31 -11.96 8.43
C HIS A 39 15.89 -10.55 8.03
N SER A 40 14.81 -10.41 7.27
CA SER A 40 14.37 -9.12 6.77
C SER A 40 12.88 -9.10 6.43
N THR A 41 12.32 -7.91 6.44
CA THR A 41 10.95 -7.65 6.00
C THR A 41 10.97 -6.54 4.97
N LEU A 42 10.41 -6.81 3.79
CA LEU A 42 10.18 -5.83 2.75
C LEU A 42 8.82 -5.18 2.98
N LEU A 43 8.82 -3.86 3.10
CA LEU A 43 7.64 -3.06 3.40
C LEU A 43 7.41 -2.05 2.30
N ALA A 44 6.14 -1.85 1.95
CA ALA A 44 5.68 -0.71 1.20
C ALA A 44 5.13 0.34 2.17
N TYR A 45 5.88 1.40 2.41
CA TYR A 45 5.40 2.56 3.14
C TYR A 45 4.41 3.36 2.29
N LEU A 46 3.36 3.83 2.96
CA LEU A 46 2.30 4.62 2.39
C LEU A 46 2.39 6.00 3.02
N GLN A 47 2.81 7.01 2.25
CA GLN A 47 2.71 8.38 2.73
C GLN A 47 1.23 8.79 2.69
N PRO A 48 0.59 9.03 3.86
CA PRO A 48 -0.81 9.39 3.89
C PRO A 48 -1.00 10.80 3.33
N VAL A 49 -2.00 10.98 2.47
CA VAL A 49 -2.47 12.32 2.13
C VAL A 49 -3.10 12.95 3.38
N THR A 50 -2.42 13.94 3.97
CA THR A 50 -3.01 14.80 4.99
C THR A 50 -3.67 16.01 4.33
N PRO A 51 -4.63 16.71 4.99
CA PRO A 51 -5.29 17.88 4.41
C PRO A 51 -4.34 18.99 3.90
N ASN A 52 -3.10 19.01 4.38
CA ASN A 52 -2.09 20.00 4.02
C ASN A 52 -1.05 19.50 2.99
N GLU A 53 -1.04 18.20 2.69
CA GLU A 53 -0.12 17.60 1.73
C GLU A 53 -0.86 17.33 0.41
N ARG A 54 -0.27 17.78 -0.70
CA ARG A 54 -0.90 17.64 -2.02
C ARG A 54 -0.54 16.34 -2.74
N ASP A 55 0.57 15.72 -2.33
CA ASP A 55 1.17 14.59 -3.04
C ASP A 55 1.43 13.47 -2.01
N GLY A 56 0.49 12.51 -1.88
CA GLY A 56 0.80 11.22 -1.27
C GLY A 56 1.57 10.36 -2.27
N TYR A 57 2.37 9.40 -1.80
CA TYR A 57 3.01 8.40 -2.66
C TYR A 57 3.32 7.14 -1.86
N ALA A 58 3.55 6.04 -2.57
CA ALA A 58 3.92 4.77 -1.97
C ALA A 58 5.34 4.38 -2.41
N PHE A 59 6.16 4.04 -1.42
CA PHE A 59 7.54 3.61 -1.64
C PHE A 59 7.84 2.37 -0.83
N TYR A 60 8.94 1.68 -1.10
CA TYR A 60 9.31 0.49 -0.34
C TYR A 60 10.67 0.60 0.35
N GLN A 61 10.86 -0.20 1.39
CA GLN A 61 12.12 -0.33 2.11
C GLN A 61 12.26 -1.75 2.67
N VAL A 62 13.51 -2.22 2.77
CA VAL A 62 13.86 -3.45 3.50
C VAL A 62 14.26 -3.08 4.92
N ILE A 63 13.59 -3.66 5.91
CA ILE A 63 13.93 -3.56 7.33
C ILE A 63 14.60 -4.86 7.76
N LYS A 64 15.75 -4.78 8.43
CA LYS A 64 16.51 -5.95 8.89
C LYS A 64 16.33 -6.20 10.39
N GLU A 65 15.90 -5.18 11.11
CA GLU A 65 15.55 -5.24 12.51
C GLU A 65 14.16 -5.88 12.70
N ASP A 66 13.88 -6.33 13.93
CA ASP A 66 12.58 -6.90 14.32
C ASP A 66 11.82 -5.98 15.30
N PRO A 67 11.44 -4.74 14.90
CA PRO A 67 10.68 -3.85 15.76
C PRO A 67 9.27 -4.40 16.00
N ARG A 68 8.58 -3.86 17.02
CA ARG A 68 7.14 -4.11 17.17
C ARG A 68 6.36 -3.21 16.21
N CYS A 69 5.28 -3.73 15.66
CA CYS A 69 4.32 -3.00 14.83
C CYS A 69 2.91 -3.13 15.39
N LEU A 70 2.04 -2.21 14.98
CA LEU A 70 0.59 -2.37 15.12
C LEU A 70 0.07 -2.97 13.81
N SER A 71 -0.54 -4.15 13.85
CA SER A 71 -1.11 -4.81 12.67
C SER A 71 -2.63 -4.69 12.67
N TYR A 72 -3.18 -4.31 11.53
CA TYR A 72 -4.61 -4.31 11.21
C TYR A 72 -5.02 -5.58 10.44
N GLY A 73 -4.09 -6.54 10.30
CA GLY A 73 -4.32 -7.77 9.54
C GLY A 73 -4.36 -7.54 8.03
N THR A 74 -4.93 -8.51 7.31
CA THR A 74 -5.10 -8.50 5.85
C THR A 74 -6.50 -8.07 5.41
N ASP A 75 -7.42 -7.90 6.35
CA ASP A 75 -8.85 -7.67 6.09
C ASP A 75 -9.19 -6.17 6.00
N TRP A 76 -8.29 -5.40 5.42
CA TRP A 76 -8.51 -4.00 5.08
C TRP A 76 -9.14 -3.88 3.69
N LEU A 77 -9.85 -2.78 3.47
CA LEU A 77 -10.59 -2.52 2.24
C LEU A 77 -9.77 -1.61 1.33
N LEU A 78 -9.67 -2.00 0.06
CA LEU A 78 -9.04 -1.22 -1.00
C LEU A 78 -10.11 -0.57 -1.88
N GLU A 79 -10.01 0.73 -2.08
CA GLU A 79 -10.92 1.47 -2.96
C GLU A 79 -10.10 2.28 -3.97
N PRO A 80 -10.16 1.98 -5.28
CA PRO A 80 -9.48 2.80 -6.28
C PRO A 80 -10.09 4.21 -6.31
N THR A 81 -9.25 5.25 -6.38
CA THR A 81 -9.73 6.61 -6.64
C THR A 81 -9.74 6.86 -8.13
N ILE A 82 -10.95 7.04 -8.67
CA ILE A 82 -11.16 7.38 -10.07
C ILE A 82 -11.11 8.91 -10.16
N ASP A 83 -9.91 9.47 -10.23
CA ASP A 83 -9.74 10.84 -10.75
C ASP A 83 -9.96 10.81 -12.29
N ASP A 84 -10.08 11.97 -12.95
CA ASP A 84 -10.59 12.20 -14.33
C ASP A 84 -9.94 11.42 -15.51
N GLY A 85 -9.13 10.39 -15.27
CA GLY A 85 -8.69 9.45 -16.30
C GLY A 85 -8.41 8.05 -15.76
N LEU A 86 -9.17 7.05 -16.22
CA LEU A 86 -8.72 5.66 -16.26
C LEU A 86 -7.81 5.48 -17.47
N PHE A 87 -6.56 5.14 -17.25
CA PHE A 87 -5.59 4.95 -18.34
C PHE A 87 -5.51 3.47 -18.73
N ARG A 88 -5.45 3.17 -20.03
CA ARG A 88 -5.42 1.79 -20.56
C ARG A 88 -4.02 1.24 -20.84
N SER A 89 -2.95 1.98 -20.51
CA SER A 89 -1.58 1.56 -20.82
C SER A 89 -0.58 2.07 -19.78
N PRO A 90 0.14 1.16 -19.07
CA PRO A 90 1.26 1.50 -18.19
C PRO A 90 2.38 2.25 -18.92
N ASN A 91 2.58 1.96 -20.20
CA ASN A 91 3.73 2.44 -20.95
C ASN A 91 3.60 3.90 -21.41
N ASN A 92 2.39 4.47 -21.36
CA ASN A 92 2.15 5.85 -21.79
C ASN A 92 2.10 6.83 -20.61
N VAL A 93 2.25 6.33 -19.39
CA VAL A 93 1.99 7.11 -18.19
C VAL A 93 3.04 6.82 -17.13
N CYS A 94 3.92 7.78 -16.89
CA CYS A 94 5.03 7.65 -15.94
C CYS A 94 4.58 8.06 -14.54
N PHE A 95 4.06 7.11 -13.76
CA PHE A 95 3.68 7.32 -12.36
C PHE A 95 4.44 6.36 -11.44
N THR A 96 4.74 6.79 -10.21
CA THR A 96 5.12 5.88 -9.11
C THR A 96 4.00 5.86 -8.06
N GLY A 97 3.77 4.71 -7.40
CA GLY A 97 2.69 4.56 -6.42
C GLY A 97 1.31 4.23 -7.02
N GLY A 98 1.26 3.86 -8.30
CA GLY A 98 0.03 3.57 -9.01
C GLY A 98 -0.65 2.27 -8.57
N LEU A 99 -1.98 2.24 -8.69
CA LEU A 99 -2.77 1.01 -8.58
C LEU A 99 -3.21 0.58 -9.97
N TYR A 100 -3.08 -0.71 -10.25
CA TYR A 100 -3.40 -1.33 -11.52
C TYR A 100 -4.48 -2.41 -11.34
N LEU A 101 -5.41 -2.51 -12.28
CA LEU A 101 -6.26 -3.68 -12.46
C LEU A 101 -5.69 -4.50 -13.62
N ASP A 102 -5.01 -5.61 -13.29
CA ASP A 102 -4.44 -6.55 -14.25
C ASP A 102 -5.23 -7.86 -14.23
N GLY A 103 -5.99 -8.11 -15.30
CA GLY A 103 -7.02 -9.16 -15.30
C GLY A 103 -8.07 -8.89 -14.22
N ASN A 104 -8.14 -9.78 -13.22
CA ASN A 104 -9.04 -9.67 -12.07
C ASN A 104 -8.29 -9.36 -10.75
N SER A 105 -7.01 -8.97 -10.85
CA SER A 105 -6.18 -8.71 -9.69
C SER A 105 -5.81 -7.24 -9.57
N TYR A 106 -5.86 -6.73 -8.35
CA TYR A 106 -5.35 -5.40 -8.03
C TYR A 106 -3.86 -5.50 -7.74
N VAL A 107 -3.05 -4.75 -8.48
CA VAL A 107 -1.59 -4.74 -8.34
C VAL A 107 -1.15 -3.33 -8.01
N ALA A 108 -0.47 -3.14 -6.89
CA ALA A 108 0.12 -1.86 -6.52
C ALA A 108 1.60 -1.80 -6.91
N GLU A 109 2.01 -0.65 -7.41
CA GLU A 109 3.40 -0.34 -7.72
C GLU A 109 4.03 0.50 -6.60
N PHE A 110 5.24 0.11 -6.21
CA PHE A 110 6.06 0.82 -5.24
C PHE A 110 7.44 1.08 -5.83
N SER A 111 7.99 2.27 -5.59
CA SER A 111 9.38 2.61 -5.94
C SER A 111 10.23 2.80 -4.69
N LEU A 112 11.56 2.75 -4.81
CA LEU A 112 12.44 3.01 -3.67
C LEU A 112 12.38 4.49 -3.24
N ARG A 113 12.16 5.39 -4.19
CA ARG A 113 12.10 6.85 -4.04
C ARG A 113 11.12 7.42 -5.06
N ASP A 114 10.70 8.66 -4.85
CA ASP A 114 9.93 9.40 -5.87
C ASP A 114 10.70 9.39 -7.20
N LYS A 115 10.02 9.01 -8.29
CA LYS A 115 10.55 8.94 -9.66
C LYS A 115 11.70 7.95 -9.91
N ASP A 116 11.90 6.95 -9.04
CA ASP A 116 12.82 5.83 -9.33
C ASP A 116 12.12 4.71 -10.11
N PHE A 117 12.04 4.86 -11.43
CA PHE A 117 11.43 3.89 -12.34
C PHE A 117 12.28 2.63 -12.57
N SER A 118 13.55 2.66 -12.18
CA SER A 118 14.48 1.53 -12.34
C SER A 118 14.31 0.48 -11.24
N ASN A 119 13.90 0.93 -10.05
CA ASN A 119 13.68 0.08 -8.89
C ASN A 119 12.20 0.03 -8.54
N ARG A 120 11.40 -0.55 -9.43
CA ARG A 120 9.96 -0.78 -9.19
C ARG A 120 9.73 -2.16 -8.60
N ARG A 121 8.73 -2.25 -7.74
CA ARG A 121 8.18 -3.49 -7.19
C ARG A 121 6.69 -3.48 -7.39
N PHE A 122 6.15 -4.59 -7.86
CA PHE A 122 4.74 -4.78 -8.05
C PHE A 122 4.27 -5.83 -7.07
N PHE A 123 3.18 -5.54 -6.37
CA PHE A 123 2.59 -6.44 -5.40
C PHE A 123 1.12 -6.63 -5.71
N ASN A 124 0.74 -7.88 -5.93
CA ASN A 124 -0.64 -8.27 -6.15
C ASN A 124 -1.35 -8.32 -4.79
N LEU A 125 -2.23 -7.34 -4.57
CA LEU A 125 -3.01 -7.16 -3.34
C LEU A 125 -4.12 -8.22 -3.22
N THR A 126 -4.48 -8.91 -4.31
CA THR A 126 -5.51 -9.95 -4.32
C THR A 126 -4.98 -11.29 -3.81
N ASP A 127 -3.73 -11.66 -4.14
CA ASP A 127 -3.14 -12.95 -3.75
C ASP A 127 -1.97 -12.83 -2.74
N GLY A 128 -1.57 -11.60 -2.40
CA GLY A 128 -0.55 -11.31 -1.40
C GLY A 128 0.88 -11.61 -1.86
N LYS A 129 1.19 -11.45 -3.16
CA LYS A 129 2.49 -11.82 -3.72
C LYS A 129 3.15 -10.70 -4.51
N LEU A 130 4.48 -10.69 -4.49
CA LEU A 130 5.28 -9.92 -5.43
C LEU A 130 5.13 -10.50 -6.85
N VAL A 131 5.04 -9.61 -7.83
CA VAL A 131 5.01 -9.94 -9.26
C VAL A 131 6.07 -9.14 -10.00
N GLU A 132 6.49 -9.62 -11.17
CA GLU A 132 7.57 -8.99 -11.95
C GLU A 132 7.12 -7.70 -12.65
N GLY A 133 5.82 -7.54 -12.90
CA GLY A 133 5.24 -6.41 -13.61
C GLY A 133 3.73 -6.54 -13.78
N VAL A 134 3.17 -5.67 -14.62
CA VAL A 134 1.76 -5.68 -15.04
C VAL A 134 1.67 -5.79 -16.56
N ASN A 135 0.60 -6.40 -17.07
CA ASN A 135 0.36 -6.50 -18.51
C ASN A 135 0.12 -5.12 -19.14
N ASN A 136 0.45 -5.00 -20.43
CA ASN A 136 0.24 -3.76 -21.20
C ASN A 136 -1.24 -3.34 -21.30
N SER A 137 -2.17 -4.27 -21.04
CA SER A 137 -3.62 -4.03 -21.05
C SER A 137 -4.19 -3.65 -19.68
N ALA A 138 -3.36 -3.58 -18.63
CA ALA A 138 -3.82 -3.23 -17.29
C ALA A 138 -4.41 -1.82 -17.25
N LEU A 139 -5.50 -1.66 -16.50
CA LEU A 139 -6.07 -0.34 -16.23
C LEU A 139 -5.32 0.30 -15.07
N ILE A 140 -5.02 1.59 -15.18
CA ILE A 140 -4.36 2.35 -14.12
C ILE A 140 -5.36 3.28 -13.45
N PHE A 141 -5.36 3.29 -12.13
CA PHE A 141 -6.13 4.23 -11.31
C PHE A 141 -5.26 5.41 -10.88
N GLY A 142 -5.85 6.60 -10.82
CA GLY A 142 -5.21 7.85 -10.39
C GLY A 142 -4.92 7.94 -8.90
N GLY A 143 -5.00 6.82 -8.17
CA GLY A 143 -4.79 6.72 -6.74
C GLY A 143 -5.67 5.63 -6.14
N TRP A 144 -5.58 5.46 -4.82
CA TRP A 144 -6.30 4.44 -4.08
C TRP A 144 -6.38 4.77 -2.59
N LYS A 145 -7.39 4.24 -1.92
CA LYS A 145 -7.70 4.45 -0.51
C LYS A 145 -7.67 3.13 0.23
N ILE A 146 -7.20 3.18 1.49
CA ILE A 146 -7.33 2.08 2.42
C ILE A 146 -8.27 2.48 3.54
N SER A 147 -9.24 1.61 3.80
CA SER A 147 -10.17 1.70 4.91
C SER A 147 -10.11 0.42 5.74
N ILE A 148 -10.49 0.48 7.01
CA ILE A 148 -10.69 -0.72 7.84
C ILE A 148 -12.16 -0.91 8.21
N PRO A 149 -12.63 -2.16 8.35
CA PRO A 149 -13.98 -2.45 8.82
C PRO A 149 -14.26 -1.76 10.17
N SER A 150 -15.41 -1.10 10.30
CA SER A 150 -15.87 -0.60 11.60
C SER A 150 -16.46 -1.74 12.45
N ALA A 151 -16.38 -1.62 13.76
CA ALA A 151 -16.79 -2.67 14.70
C ALA A 151 -18.31 -2.93 14.70
N ASP A 152 -19.14 -1.97 14.27
CA ASP A 152 -20.59 -1.96 14.57
C ASP A 152 -21.50 -1.64 13.36
N GLY A 153 -21.12 -2.05 12.15
CA GLY A 153 -21.95 -1.82 10.94
C GLY A 153 -21.99 -0.37 10.46
N GLU A 154 -21.16 0.48 11.05
CA GLU A 154 -20.88 1.82 10.55
C GLU A 154 -20.05 1.77 9.26
N LYS A 155 -19.97 2.91 8.57
CA LYS A 155 -19.10 3.04 7.39
C LYS A 155 -17.65 2.67 7.76
N PRO A 156 -16.90 2.03 6.84
CA PRO A 156 -15.48 1.79 7.04
C PRO A 156 -14.74 3.06 7.46
N THR A 157 -13.80 2.92 8.38
CA THR A 157 -12.95 4.04 8.78
C THR A 157 -11.84 4.17 7.74
N GLN A 158 -11.88 5.23 6.94
CA GLN A 158 -10.79 5.55 6.03
C GLN A 158 -9.53 5.88 6.85
N LEU A 159 -8.44 5.19 6.56
CA LEU A 159 -7.16 5.42 7.23
C LEU A 159 -6.25 6.34 6.44
N LEU A 160 -6.18 6.14 5.12
CA LEU A 160 -5.29 6.88 4.24
C LEU A 160 -5.77 6.85 2.79
N GLU A 161 -5.28 7.81 2.02
CA GLU A 161 -5.36 7.87 0.56
C GLU A 161 -3.93 7.98 0.03
N VAL A 162 -3.67 7.30 -1.09
CA VAL A 162 -2.41 7.31 -1.83
C VAL A 162 -2.72 7.84 -3.23
N LYS A 163 -1.95 8.83 -3.67
CA LYS A 163 -1.98 9.30 -5.06
C LYS A 163 -0.66 8.94 -5.75
N PRO A 164 -0.66 8.77 -7.08
CA PRO A 164 0.57 8.65 -7.83
C PRO A 164 1.26 10.02 -7.90
N SER A 165 2.58 10.03 -7.78
CA SER A 165 3.35 11.25 -8.07
C SER A 165 3.42 11.47 -9.58
N GLN A 166 2.94 12.62 -10.05
CA GLN A 166 3.05 13.02 -11.45
C GLN A 166 4.45 13.60 -11.72
N MET A 167 5.00 13.37 -12.93
CA MET A 167 6.08 14.22 -13.44
C MET A 167 5.52 15.63 -13.64
N ARG A 168 5.94 16.58 -12.79
CA ARG A 168 5.82 18.02 -13.05
C ARG A 168 6.75 18.44 -14.18
#